data_AF-A0A6A0H7P0-F1
#
_entry.id   AF-A0A6A0H7P0-F1
#
_cell.length_a   1.000
_cell.length_b   1.000
_cell.length_c   1.000
_cell.angle_alpha   90.00
_cell.angle_beta   90.00
_cell.angle_gamma   90.00
#
_symmetry.space_group_name_H-M   'P 1'
#
loop_
_entity.id
_entity.type
_entity.pdbx_description
1 polymer ?
#
loop_
_entity_poly.entity_id
_entity_poly.type
_entity_poly.pdbx_seq_one_letter_code
_entity_poly.pdbx_strand_id
1 'polypeptide(L)' 'MSSCPDSDHPALLLSLAPPCAVKPAKVAILGAREPLSAGRDYEVACQSSDGRPPALLTWYLDGKLIAGTAQPVSFT' A
#
# COMPACT_ATOMS: atom_id res chain seq x y z
N MET A 1 -6.97 16.46 -8.70
CA MET A 1 -8.03 15.75 -7.96
C MET A 1 -8.43 14.62 -8.88
N SER A 2 -8.07 13.37 -8.59
CA SER A 2 -8.35 12.25 -9.49
C SER A 2 -9.85 11.95 -9.46
N SER A 3 -10.57 12.41 -10.47
CA SER A 3 -12.01 12.20 -10.59
C SER A 3 -12.25 10.81 -11.18
N CYS A 4 -12.51 9.83 -10.32
CA CYS A 4 -13.20 8.60 -10.73
C CYS A 4 -14.57 9.00 -11.32
N PRO A 5 -15.08 8.29 -12.34
CA PRO A 5 -16.41 8.58 -12.87
C PRO A 5 -17.45 8.37 -11.76
N ASP A 6 -18.19 9.43 -11.46
CA ASP A 6 -19.30 9.43 -10.52
C ASP A 6 -20.44 8.51 -11.01
N SER A 7 -21.11 7.85 -10.06
CA SER A 7 -22.09 6.77 -10.24
C SER A 7 -23.38 7.15 -11.00
N ASP A 8 -23.46 8.34 -11.60
CA ASP A 8 -24.66 8.85 -12.30
C ASP A 8 -24.69 8.56 -13.82
N HIS A 9 -23.72 7.85 -14.40
CA HIS A 9 -23.72 7.55 -15.84
C HIS A 9 -24.34 6.18 -16.20
N PRO A 10 -25.23 6.11 -17.22
CA PRO A 10 -25.98 4.91 -17.55
C PRO A 10 -25.05 3.76 -17.99
N ALA A 11 -25.36 2.56 -17.50
CA ALA A 11 -24.53 1.36 -17.45
C ALA A 11 -24.14 0.69 -18.79
N LEU A 12 -24.24 1.37 -19.93
CA LEU A 12 -24.08 0.74 -21.26
C LEU A 12 -22.75 1.05 -21.97
N LEU A 13 -21.94 2.00 -21.49
CA LEU A 13 -20.60 2.29 -22.06
C LEU A 13 -19.43 1.87 -21.16
N LEU A 14 -19.69 1.31 -19.96
CA LEU A 14 -18.68 1.16 -18.90
C LEU A 14 -17.72 -0.03 -19.08
N SER A 15 -17.89 -0.85 -20.13
CA SER A 15 -17.09 -2.07 -20.35
C SER A 15 -15.68 -1.81 -20.90
N LEU A 16 -15.39 -0.61 -21.42
CA LEU A 16 -14.13 -0.30 -22.11
C LEU A 16 -13.19 0.65 -21.33
N ALA A 17 -13.60 1.13 -20.15
CA ALA A 17 -12.75 2.00 -19.35
C ALA A 17 -11.75 1.14 -18.53
N PRO A 18 -10.43 1.41 -18.62
CA PRO A 18 -9.47 0.75 -17.74
C PRO A 18 -9.77 1.11 -16.28
N PRO A 19 -9.59 0.16 -15.34
CA PRO A 19 -9.80 0.43 -13.92
C PRO A 19 -8.91 1.60 -13.48
N CYS A 20 -9.51 2.52 -12.72
CA CYS A 20 -8.81 3.71 -12.24
C CYS A 20 -7.64 3.32 -11.34
N ALA A 21 -6.48 3.92 -11.59
CA ALA A 21 -5.33 3.80 -10.71
C ALA A 21 -5.50 4.73 -9.50
N VAL A 22 -5.45 4.18 -8.30
CA VAL A 22 -5.65 4.89 -7.04
C VAL A 22 -4.39 4.75 -6.20
N LYS A 23 -3.85 5.88 -5.75
CA LYS A 23 -2.75 5.87 -4.78
C LYS A 23 -3.26 5.37 -3.44
N PRO A 24 -2.47 4.58 -2.70
CA PRO A 24 -2.88 4.13 -1.37
C PRO A 24 -3.21 5.33 -0.49
N ALA A 25 -4.42 5.33 0.08
CA ALA A 25 -4.91 6.44 0.88
C ALA A 25 -4.20 6.52 2.25
N LYS A 26 -3.76 5.37 2.76
CA LYS A 26 -3.10 5.24 4.05
C LYS A 26 -1.90 4.30 3.96
N VAL A 27 -0.84 4.67 4.68
CA VAL A 27 0.35 3.84 4.91
C VAL A 27 0.70 3.92 6.39
N ALA A 28 0.95 2.77 7.03
CA ALA A 28 1.31 2.70 8.44
C ALA A 28 2.33 1.60 8.71
N ILE A 29 3.29 1.90 9.59
CA ILE A 29 4.24 0.93 10.14
C ILE A 29 3.73 0.46 11.50
N LEU A 30 3.61 -0.85 11.68
CA LEU A 30 3.17 -1.53 12.89
C LEU A 30 4.38 -2.14 13.61
N GLY A 31 4.37 -2.13 14.94
CA GLY A 31 5.43 -2.70 15.78
C GLY A 31 6.66 -1.80 15.99
N ALA A 32 6.81 -0.69 15.26
CA ALA A 32 8.00 0.17 15.33
C ALA A 32 8.11 1.07 16.58
N ARG A 33 7.10 1.10 17.46
CA ARG A 33 7.08 1.94 18.66
C ARG A 33 7.53 1.23 19.93
N GLU A 34 7.78 -0.07 19.86
CA GLU A 34 8.21 -0.85 21.01
C GLU A 34 9.70 -0.62 21.32
N PRO A 35 10.09 -0.57 22.60
CA PRO A 35 11.49 -0.44 22.98
C PRO A 35 12.29 -1.64 22.49
N LEU A 36 13.37 -1.35 21.77
CA LEU A 36 14.25 -2.37 21.20
C LEU A 36 15.42 -2.64 22.15
N SER A 37 15.76 -3.92 22.29
CA SER A 37 16.91 -4.42 23.04
C SER A 37 17.94 -4.95 22.06
N ALA A 38 19.22 -4.64 22.31
CA ALA A 38 20.31 -5.14 21.48
C ALA A 38 20.36 -6.67 21.49
N GLY A 39 20.66 -7.26 20.32
CA GLY A 39 20.80 -8.70 20.16
C GLY A 39 19.49 -9.49 20.09
N ARG A 40 18.34 -8.81 19.93
CA ARG A 40 17.06 -9.47 19.66
C ARG A 40 16.55 -9.13 18.27
N ASP A 41 15.85 -10.08 17.68
CA ASP A 41 15.14 -9.90 16.42
C ASP A 41 13.75 -9.33 16.68
N TYR A 42 13.33 -8.41 15.81
CA TYR A 42 12.04 -7.74 15.91
C TYR A 42 11.32 -7.81 14.56
N GLU A 43 10.05 -8.17 14.62
CA GLU A 43 9.18 -8.12 13.46
C GLU A 43 8.49 -6.76 13.39
N VAL A 44 8.61 -6.11 12.22
CA VAL A 44 7.90 -4.88 11.91
C VAL A 44 7.11 -5.10 10.62
N ALA A 45 5.87 -4.62 10.60
CA ALA A 45 4.99 -4.76 9.46
C ALA A 45 4.67 -3.38 8.88
N CYS A 46 4.50 -3.31 7.55
CA CYS A 46 4.05 -2.12 6.87
C CYS A 46 2.76 -2.47 6.14
N GLN A 47 1.75 -1.61 6.30
CA GLN A 47 0.43 -1.80 5.70
C GLN A 47 0.06 -0.58 4.87
N SER A 48 -0.47 -0.83 3.67
CA SER A 48 -1.12 0.17 2.82
C SER A 48 -2.56 -0.21 2.52
N SER A 49 -3.46 0.76 2.46
CA SER A 49 -4.87 0.56 2.09
C SER A 49 -5.26 1.36 0.84
N ASP A 50 -6.32 0.91 0.16
CA ASP A 50 -7.01 1.62 -0.93
C ASP A 50 -6.16 1.87 -2.21
N GLY A 51 -5.01 1.21 -2.31
CA GLY A 51 -4.17 1.23 -3.51
C GLY A 51 -4.71 0.30 -4.58
N ARG A 52 -4.99 0.82 -5.77
CA ARG A 52 -5.30 0.00 -6.96
C ARG A 52 -4.37 0.39 -8.12
N PRO A 53 -3.55 -0.53 -8.65
CA PRO A 53 -3.30 -1.89 -8.15
C PRO A 53 -2.67 -1.89 -6.74
N PRO A 54 -2.56 -3.05 -6.08
CA PRO A 54 -1.92 -3.15 -4.77
C PRO A 54 -0.55 -2.48 -4.74
N ALA A 55 -0.27 -1.73 -3.67
CA ALA A 55 0.99 -1.01 -3.56
C ALA A 55 2.16 -1.97 -3.32
N LEU A 56 3.30 -1.66 -3.93
CA LEU A 56 4.56 -2.32 -3.64
C LEU A 56 5.22 -1.60 -2.45
N LEU A 57 5.35 -2.30 -1.33
CA LEU A 57 6.05 -1.77 -0.15
C LEU A 57 7.53 -2.11 -0.20
N THR A 58 8.39 -1.17 0.21
CA THR A 58 9.84 -1.37 0.29
C THR A 58 10.36 -0.86 1.62
N TRP A 59 11.30 -1.58 2.22
CA TRP A 59 11.86 -1.25 3.52
C TRP A 59 13.24 -0.63 3.41
N TYR A 60 13.44 0.45 4.17
CA TYR A 60 14.73 1.12 4.32
C TYR A 60 15.07 1.25 5.79
N LEU A 61 16.31 0.95 6.13
CA LEU A 61 16.89 1.19 7.45
C LEU A 61 18.13 2.07 7.25
N ASP A 62 18.16 3.23 7.90
CA ASP A 62 19.24 4.23 7.76
C ASP A 62 19.57 4.57 6.29
N GLY A 63 18.53 4.69 5.46
CA GLY A 63 18.67 4.98 4.03
C GLY A 63 19.11 3.79 3.17
N LYS A 64 19.37 2.63 3.77
CA LYS A 64 19.75 1.41 3.06
C LYS A 64 18.54 0.52 2.81
N LEU A 65 18.37 0.09 1.56
CA LEU A 65 17.33 -0.85 1.16
C LEU A 65 17.53 -2.21 1.83
N ILE A 66 16.48 -2.73 2.46
CA ILE A 66 16.43 -4.11 2.96
C ILE A 66 15.88 -5.01 1.86
N ALA A 67 16.76 -5.76 1.20
CA ALA A 67 16.39 -6.65 0.10
C ALA A 67 15.46 -7.79 0.57
N GLY A 68 14.55 -8.23 -0.32
CA GLY A 68 13.69 -9.41 -0.08
C GLY A 68 12.38 -9.15 0.67
N THR A 69 12.06 -7.90 1.00
CA THR A 69 10.85 -7.53 1.76
C THR A 69 9.80 -6.78 0.93
N ALA A 70 9.90 -6.84 -0.39
CA ALA A 70 8.94 -6.21 -1.28
C ALA A 70 7.72 -7.11 -1.48
N GLN A 71 6.65 -6.85 -0.72
CA GLN A 71 5.41 -7.64 -0.81
C GLN A 71 4.24 -6.77 -1.28
N PRO A 72 3.43 -7.25 -2.26
CA PRO A 72 2.16 -6.63 -2.59
C PRO A 72 1.18 -6.93 -1.46
N VAL A 73 0.98 -5.99 -0.55
CA VAL A 73 -0.04 -6.14 0.49
C VAL A 73 -1.33 -5.51 -0.03
N SER A 74 -2.32 -6.37 -0.23
CA SER A 74 -3.68 -5.97 -0.62
C SER A 74 -4.61 -6.63 0.38
N PHE A 75 -5.30 -5.84 1.18
CA PHE A 75 -6.45 -6.32 1.92
C PHE A 75 -7.70 -5.73 1.24
N THR A 76 -8.67 -6.60 1.00
CA THR A 76 -9.96 -6.29 0.36
C THR A 76 -10.85 -5.46 1.27
#